data_AF-A0A2D3VHY4-F1
#
_entry.id   AF-A0A2D3VHY4-F1
#
_cell.length_a   1.000
_cell.length_b   1.000
_cell.length_c   1.000
_cell.angle_alpha   90.00
_cell.angle_beta   90.00
_cell.angle_gamma   90.00
#
_symmetry.space_group_name_H-M   'P 1'
#
loop_
_entity.id
_entity.type
_entity.pdbx_description
1 polymer ?
#
loop_
_entity_poly.entity_id
_entity_poly.type
_entity_poly.pdbx_seq_one_letter_code
_entity_poly.pdbx_strand_id
1 'polypeptide(L)'
;MDEAMEDQPNTQDVLLETPAEDVFMPPSVVKSQVLSGDSHTHHSPIPKTLQDDMSIPCCLGVDEAGRGPVLGPMVYALYYLPIEMHRSLLADTHKFDDSKALTPAFRSELMERICTPETDLHTHCGWATRSMSAQDISSAMMRPNGTYNLNAQAMDATIDLIQQVLDSGVNIREVYIDTIGQPAAYQKKLERIFPALDITVAKKADSLYPCVSAASVCAKVTRDAALDVLYTTYASEKDEGVVAWGSGYPSDARCSNWLKANMDPVFGWGNECRFSWGTAKEMLEAKGAPCHVAWPETNDSTDNMKLTGFFLGAEEEKEDELACWFGRRVTEEVF
;
A
#
# COMPACT_ATOMS: atom_id res chain seq x y z
N MET A 1 5.85 -18.11 16.39
CA MET A 1 5.34 -19.20 15.52
C MET A 1 3.86 -19.00 15.37
N ASP A 2 3.52 -18.18 14.38
CA ASP A 2 2.24 -18.08 13.65
C ASP A 2 2.38 -16.79 12.81
N GLU A 3 3.41 -16.79 11.94
CA GLU A 3 3.40 -15.88 10.80
C GLU A 3 2.31 -16.43 9.90
N ALA A 4 1.22 -15.66 9.78
CA ALA A 4 0.15 -15.96 8.85
C ALA A 4 0.78 -16.27 7.49
N MET A 5 0.57 -17.49 6.99
CA MET A 5 0.87 -17.86 5.62
C MET A 5 0.34 -16.74 4.73
N GLU A 6 1.24 -15.99 4.11
CA GLU A 6 0.89 -15.01 3.10
C GLU A 6 0.09 -15.75 2.03
N ASP A 7 -1.16 -15.34 1.85
CA ASP A 7 -2.11 -15.95 0.93
C ASP A 7 -1.63 -15.66 -0.50
N GLN A 8 -0.70 -16.47 -1.00
CA GLN A 8 -0.18 -16.33 -2.35
C GLN A 8 -1.30 -16.69 -3.33
N PRO A 9 -1.66 -15.79 -4.25
CA PRO A 9 -2.73 -16.05 -5.21
C PRO A 9 -2.36 -17.26 -6.10
N ASN A 10 -3.32 -18.16 -6.30
CA ASN A 10 -3.20 -19.24 -7.28
C ASN A 10 -3.19 -18.66 -8.71
N THR A 11 -2.80 -19.43 -9.72
CA THR A 11 -2.69 -19.02 -11.13
C THR A 11 -3.93 -18.29 -11.66
N GLN A 12 -5.13 -18.71 -11.25
CA GLN A 12 -6.38 -18.05 -11.65
C GLN A 12 -6.60 -16.70 -10.95
N ASP A 13 -6.21 -16.57 -9.68
CA ASP A 13 -6.24 -15.30 -8.96
C ASP A 13 -5.18 -14.33 -9.54
N VAL A 14 -4.00 -14.82 -9.92
CA VAL A 14 -2.94 -14.02 -10.56
C VAL A 14 -3.43 -13.34 -11.85
N LEU A 15 -4.28 -14.01 -12.64
CA LEU A 15 -4.87 -13.42 -13.84
C LEU A 15 -5.85 -12.30 -13.53
N LEU A 16 -6.66 -12.43 -12.47
CA LEU A 16 -7.61 -11.39 -12.04
C LEU A 16 -6.91 -10.19 -11.39
N GLU A 17 -5.74 -10.44 -10.80
CA GLU A 17 -4.85 -9.45 -10.18
C GLU A 17 -3.86 -8.81 -11.18
N THR A 18 -3.83 -9.30 -12.43
CA THR A 18 -3.05 -8.66 -13.49
C THR A 18 -3.83 -7.44 -14.00
N PRO A 19 -3.20 -6.26 -14.10
CA PRO A 19 -3.81 -5.06 -14.68
C PRO A 19 -4.39 -5.31 -16.08
N ALA A 20 -5.43 -4.55 -16.45
CA ALA A 20 -5.86 -4.48 -17.85
C ALA A 20 -4.80 -3.76 -18.71
N GLU A 21 -4.82 -3.94 -20.04
CA GLU A 21 -3.89 -3.21 -20.92
C GLU A 21 -4.17 -1.70 -20.95
N ASP A 22 -5.45 -1.31 -20.84
CA ASP A 22 -5.91 0.09 -20.84
C ASP A 22 -6.64 0.43 -19.53
N VAL A 23 -5.93 0.33 -18.39
CA VAL A 23 -6.51 0.76 -17.10
C VAL A 23 -6.75 2.27 -17.12
N PHE A 24 -7.96 2.68 -16.73
CA PHE A 24 -8.31 4.08 -16.53
C PHE A 24 -7.37 4.70 -15.50
N MET A 25 -6.81 5.87 -15.80
CA MET A 25 -5.91 6.59 -14.91
C MET A 25 -6.73 7.52 -14.00
N PRO A 26 -7.05 7.12 -12.76
CA PRO A 26 -7.88 7.95 -11.89
C PRO A 26 -7.09 9.17 -11.39
N PRO A 27 -7.79 10.24 -10.96
CA PRO A 27 -7.14 11.44 -10.41
C PRO A 27 -6.39 11.17 -9.09
N SER A 28 -6.60 10.01 -8.46
CA SER A 28 -5.82 9.53 -7.31
C SER A 28 -4.39 9.15 -7.66
N VAL A 29 -4.07 8.90 -8.94
CA VAL A 29 -2.71 8.53 -9.37
C VAL A 29 -1.97 9.76 -9.84
N VAL A 30 -1.26 10.41 -8.92
CA VAL A 30 -0.39 11.56 -9.22
C VAL A 30 0.98 11.03 -9.65
N LYS A 31 1.26 11.06 -10.95
CA LYS A 31 2.47 10.45 -11.54
C LYS A 31 3.77 10.87 -10.86
N SER A 32 3.93 12.14 -10.51
CA SER A 32 5.15 12.62 -9.85
C SER A 32 5.35 12.01 -8.46
N GLN A 33 4.28 11.80 -7.69
CA GLN A 33 4.34 11.21 -6.35
C GLN A 33 4.58 9.70 -6.42
N VAL A 34 3.94 9.04 -7.38
CA VAL A 34 4.16 7.61 -7.63
C VAL A 34 5.63 7.35 -8.01
N LEU A 35 6.19 8.16 -8.91
CA LEU A 35 7.58 8.01 -9.36
C LEU A 35 8.59 8.41 -8.28
N SER A 36 8.28 9.39 -7.42
CA SER A 36 9.16 9.77 -6.30
C SER A 36 9.18 8.75 -5.16
N GLY A 37 8.20 7.85 -5.10
CA GLY A 37 8.08 6.87 -4.02
C GLY A 37 7.38 7.41 -2.77
N ASP A 38 6.64 8.51 -2.88
CA ASP A 38 5.94 9.12 -1.74
C ASP A 38 4.57 8.46 -1.52
N SER A 39 4.21 8.16 -0.27
CA SER A 39 2.81 7.82 0.05
C SER A 39 1.92 9.07 0.04
N HIS A 40 0.80 9.00 -0.66
CA HIS A 40 -0.13 10.12 -0.80
C HIS A 40 -1.58 9.73 -0.54
N THR A 41 -2.39 10.74 -0.25
CA THR A 41 -3.83 10.59 -0.05
C THR A 41 -4.55 11.43 -1.09
N HIS A 42 -5.58 10.86 -1.72
CA HIS A 42 -6.47 11.56 -2.62
C HIS A 42 -7.88 11.52 -2.06
N HIS A 43 -8.58 12.65 -2.11
CA HIS A 43 -10.02 12.75 -1.80
C HIS A 43 -10.75 13.27 -3.03
N SER A 44 -11.87 12.64 -3.36
CA SER A 44 -12.83 13.25 -4.28
C SER A 44 -13.42 14.50 -3.63
N PRO A 45 -13.97 15.44 -4.43
CA PRO A 45 -14.85 16.46 -3.89
C PRO A 45 -16.01 15.82 -3.12
N ILE A 46 -16.52 16.53 -2.11
CA ILE A 46 -17.77 16.12 -1.46
C ILE A 46 -18.87 16.07 -2.54
N PRO A 47 -19.65 14.99 -2.65
CA PRO A 47 -20.67 14.86 -3.68
C PRO A 47 -21.72 15.96 -3.59
N LYS A 48 -22.26 16.40 -4.73
CA LYS A 48 -23.23 17.50 -4.78
C LYS A 48 -24.43 17.26 -3.85
N THR A 49 -24.93 16.03 -3.81
CA THR A 49 -26.04 15.62 -2.93
C THR A 49 -25.78 15.94 -1.47
N LEU A 50 -24.53 15.75 -1.01
CA LEU A 50 -24.14 16.02 0.38
C LEU A 50 -23.78 17.49 0.59
N GLN A 51 -23.21 18.16 -0.42
CA GLN A 51 -23.01 19.62 -0.36
C GLN A 51 -24.34 20.37 -0.18
N ASP A 52 -25.40 19.87 -0.82
CA ASP A 52 -26.74 20.45 -0.72
C ASP A 52 -27.37 20.21 0.67
N ASP A 53 -27.07 19.07 1.32
CA ASP A 53 -27.50 18.76 2.70
C ASP A 53 -26.49 17.83 3.42
N MET A 54 -25.61 18.43 4.22
CA MET A 54 -24.59 17.71 5.01
C MET A 54 -25.19 16.90 6.19
N SER A 55 -26.50 17.04 6.47
CA SER A 55 -27.17 16.26 7.52
C SER A 55 -27.60 14.87 7.07
N ILE A 56 -27.55 14.58 5.76
CA ILE A 56 -27.90 13.26 5.21
C ILE A 56 -27.00 12.19 5.82
N PRO A 57 -27.56 11.13 6.44
CA PRO A 57 -26.76 10.06 6.99
C PRO A 57 -26.17 9.19 5.88
N CYS A 58 -24.88 8.90 5.98
CA CYS A 58 -24.12 8.14 5.00
C CYS A 58 -23.59 6.82 5.56
N CYS A 59 -23.47 5.82 4.68
CA CYS A 59 -22.64 4.66 4.93
C CYS A 59 -21.28 4.82 4.25
N LEU A 60 -20.27 4.15 4.77
CA LEU A 60 -18.89 4.16 4.29
C LEU A 60 -18.39 2.72 4.18
N GLY A 61 -17.81 2.36 3.04
CA GLY A 61 -17.11 1.11 2.82
C GLY A 61 -15.59 1.34 2.80
N VAL A 62 -14.82 0.41 3.34
CA VAL A 62 -13.34 0.40 3.28
C VAL A 62 -12.86 -0.94 2.76
N ASP A 63 -11.95 -0.88 1.80
CA ASP A 63 -11.23 -2.05 1.30
C ASP A 63 -9.79 -1.65 0.88
N GLU A 64 -8.98 -2.65 0.57
CA GLU A 64 -7.58 -2.52 0.20
C GLU A 64 -7.22 -3.31 -1.07
N ALA A 65 -6.12 -2.92 -1.70
CA ALA A 65 -5.53 -3.64 -2.82
C ALA A 65 -4.01 -3.64 -2.73
N GLY A 66 -3.38 -4.70 -3.25
CA GLY A 66 -1.93 -4.80 -3.30
C GLY A 66 -1.29 -5.09 -1.94
N ARG A 67 -1.92 -5.90 -1.09
CA ARG A 67 -1.31 -6.31 0.18
C ARG A 67 -0.11 -7.24 -0.02
N GLY A 68 -0.25 -8.30 -0.80
CA GLY A 68 0.77 -9.35 -1.00
C GLY A 68 1.87 -9.10 -2.05
N PRO A 69 1.72 -8.25 -3.08
CA PRO A 69 2.76 -8.01 -4.07
C PRO A 69 4.09 -7.54 -3.48
N VAL A 70 5.19 -7.97 -4.09
CA VAL A 70 6.53 -7.41 -3.84
C VAL A 70 6.78 -6.15 -4.67
N LEU A 71 6.01 -5.94 -5.74
CA LEU A 71 6.05 -4.74 -6.56
C LEU A 71 4.80 -3.86 -6.35
N GLY A 72 5.02 -2.55 -6.31
CA GLY A 72 4.02 -1.51 -6.30
C GLY A 72 3.49 -1.12 -4.91
N PRO A 73 2.61 -0.10 -4.87
CA PRO A 73 2.04 0.38 -3.63
C PRO A 73 0.97 -0.56 -3.06
N MET A 74 0.67 -0.41 -1.77
CA MET A 74 -0.56 -0.93 -1.17
C MET A 74 -1.56 0.23 -1.09
N VAL A 75 -2.77 0.04 -1.61
CA VAL A 75 -3.77 1.10 -1.69
C VAL A 75 -4.95 0.77 -0.79
N TYR A 76 -5.22 1.64 0.19
CA TYR A 76 -6.47 1.65 0.92
C TYR A 76 -7.44 2.59 0.22
N ALA A 77 -8.71 2.20 0.14
CA ALA A 77 -9.76 3.05 -0.40
C ALA A 77 -10.95 3.08 0.56
N LEU A 78 -11.63 4.22 0.55
CA LEU A 78 -12.95 4.37 1.13
C LEU A 78 -13.94 4.83 0.06
N TYR A 79 -15.20 4.48 0.26
CA TYR A 79 -16.30 4.92 -0.59
C TYR A 79 -17.53 5.19 0.27
N TYR A 80 -18.16 6.36 0.12
CA TYR A 80 -19.30 6.77 0.93
C TYR A 80 -20.43 7.38 0.10
N LEU A 81 -21.66 7.19 0.57
CA LEU A 81 -22.88 7.67 -0.07
C LEU A 81 -24.06 7.68 0.92
N PRO A 82 -25.18 8.36 0.62
CA PRO A 82 -26.40 8.27 1.42
C PRO A 82 -26.86 6.83 1.65
N ILE A 83 -27.23 6.49 2.89
CA ILE A 83 -27.62 5.12 3.29
C ILE A 83 -28.75 4.58 2.40
N GLU A 84 -29.74 5.43 2.09
CA GLU A 84 -30.92 5.06 1.29
C GLU A 84 -30.56 4.62 -0.14
N MET A 85 -29.41 5.07 -0.66
CA MET A 85 -28.93 4.76 -2.01
C MET A 85 -27.97 3.57 -2.05
N HIS A 86 -27.49 3.10 -0.89
CA HIS A 86 -26.41 2.13 -0.76
C HIS A 86 -26.58 0.89 -1.64
N ARG A 87 -27.76 0.27 -1.60
CA ARG A 87 -28.05 -0.95 -2.38
C ARG A 87 -28.59 -0.64 -3.77
N SER A 88 -29.54 0.28 -3.88
CA SER A 88 -30.23 0.59 -5.13
C SER A 88 -29.28 1.16 -6.19
N LEU A 89 -28.42 2.11 -5.81
CA LEU A 89 -27.47 2.72 -6.74
C LEU A 89 -26.32 1.76 -7.07
N LEU A 90 -25.68 1.19 -6.05
CA LEU A 90 -24.45 0.43 -6.26
C LEU A 90 -24.72 -0.97 -6.81
N ALA A 91 -25.52 -1.79 -6.12
CA ALA A 91 -25.74 -3.18 -6.51
C ALA A 91 -26.78 -3.32 -7.64
N ASP A 92 -27.91 -2.60 -7.55
CA ASP A 92 -29.01 -2.81 -8.50
C ASP A 92 -28.76 -2.07 -9.83
N THR A 93 -28.31 -0.81 -9.80
CA THR A 93 -28.06 -0.01 -11.01
C THR A 93 -26.67 -0.26 -11.61
N HIS A 94 -25.60 -0.10 -10.83
CA HIS A 94 -24.22 -0.15 -11.37
C HIS A 94 -23.52 -1.51 -11.26
N LYS A 95 -24.14 -2.49 -10.60
CA LYS A 95 -23.62 -3.86 -10.46
C LYS A 95 -22.26 -3.93 -9.76
N PHE A 96 -22.05 -3.12 -8.73
CA PHE A 96 -20.98 -3.36 -7.77
C PHE A 96 -21.25 -4.68 -7.05
N ASP A 97 -20.33 -5.64 -7.22
CA ASP A 97 -20.41 -7.01 -6.72
C ASP A 97 -19.01 -7.48 -6.24
N ASP A 98 -18.90 -8.75 -5.85
CA ASP A 98 -17.65 -9.40 -5.44
C ASP A 98 -16.49 -9.06 -6.39
N SER A 99 -15.38 -8.60 -5.82
CA SER A 99 -14.24 -8.11 -6.60
C SER A 99 -13.60 -9.19 -7.48
N LYS A 100 -13.82 -10.48 -7.20
CA LYS A 100 -13.40 -11.62 -8.03
C LYS A 100 -14.37 -11.94 -9.16
N ALA A 101 -15.61 -11.46 -9.09
CA ALA A 101 -16.58 -11.57 -10.18
C ALA A 101 -16.39 -10.47 -11.25
N LEU A 102 -15.83 -9.32 -10.86
CA LEU A 102 -15.62 -8.18 -11.75
C LEU A 102 -14.30 -8.32 -12.54
N THR A 103 -14.38 -8.19 -13.86
CA THR A 103 -13.18 -8.19 -14.71
C THR A 103 -12.38 -6.90 -14.52
N PRO A 104 -11.05 -6.91 -14.74
CA PRO A 104 -10.23 -5.68 -14.67
C PRO A 104 -10.76 -4.53 -15.54
N ALA A 105 -11.25 -4.84 -16.74
CA ALA A 105 -11.85 -3.86 -17.65
C ALA A 105 -13.14 -3.25 -17.07
N PHE A 106 -14.01 -4.06 -16.47
CA PHE A 106 -15.24 -3.55 -15.86
C PHE A 106 -14.96 -2.72 -14.59
N ARG A 107 -13.96 -3.11 -13.78
CA ARG A 107 -13.48 -2.29 -12.66
C ARG A 107 -13.00 -0.91 -13.15
N SER A 108 -12.24 -0.89 -14.25
CA SER A 108 -11.76 0.33 -14.90
C SER A 108 -12.91 1.24 -15.35
N GLU A 109 -13.93 0.67 -16.01
CA GLU A 109 -15.13 1.40 -16.44
C GLU A 109 -15.92 1.99 -15.25
N LEU A 110 -16.09 1.22 -14.16
CA LEU A 110 -16.77 1.71 -12.95
C LEU A 110 -16.01 2.88 -12.33
N MET A 111 -14.67 2.80 -12.27
CA MET A 111 -13.85 3.89 -11.74
C MET A 111 -13.94 5.15 -12.61
N GLU A 112 -13.95 5.00 -13.93
CA GLU A 112 -14.16 6.11 -14.86
C GLU A 112 -15.52 6.78 -14.61
N ARG A 113 -16.60 6.00 -14.45
CA ARG A 113 -17.92 6.54 -14.13
C ARG A 113 -17.93 7.28 -12.78
N ILE A 114 -17.30 6.73 -11.74
CA ILE A 114 -17.14 7.40 -10.43
C ILE A 114 -16.46 8.76 -10.58
N CYS A 115 -15.48 8.88 -11.49
CA CYS A 115 -14.72 10.10 -11.71
C CYS A 115 -15.36 11.08 -12.70
N THR A 116 -16.43 10.68 -13.40
CA THR A 116 -17.05 11.48 -14.47
C THR A 116 -18.19 12.35 -13.92
N PRO A 117 -18.10 13.69 -13.98
CA PRO A 117 -19.05 14.60 -13.33
C PRO A 117 -20.53 14.41 -13.68
N GLU A 118 -20.82 13.95 -14.90
CA GLU A 118 -22.18 13.79 -15.43
C GLU A 118 -22.88 12.53 -14.91
N THR A 119 -22.20 11.67 -14.16
CA THR A 119 -22.78 10.43 -13.65
C THR A 119 -23.51 10.62 -12.32
N ASP A 120 -24.46 9.72 -12.08
CA ASP A 120 -25.11 9.58 -10.78
C ASP A 120 -24.13 9.17 -9.68
N LEU A 121 -23.16 8.28 -9.99
CA LEU A 121 -22.09 7.91 -9.06
C LEU A 121 -21.30 9.14 -8.58
N HIS A 122 -20.88 10.01 -9.49
CA HIS A 122 -20.16 11.24 -9.09
C HIS A 122 -21.07 12.23 -8.34
N THR A 123 -22.36 12.28 -8.68
CA THR A 123 -23.33 13.19 -8.05
C THR A 123 -23.66 12.80 -6.61
N HIS A 124 -23.69 11.50 -6.30
CA HIS A 124 -24.19 10.96 -5.04
C HIS A 124 -23.11 10.36 -4.14
N CYS A 125 -21.96 9.98 -4.69
CA CYS A 125 -20.96 9.20 -3.97
C CYS A 125 -19.60 9.88 -3.93
N GLY A 126 -18.94 9.81 -2.78
CA GLY A 126 -17.59 10.30 -2.58
C GLY A 126 -16.64 9.14 -2.29
N TRP A 127 -15.37 9.36 -2.55
CA TRP A 127 -14.34 8.34 -2.35
C TRP A 127 -13.00 8.98 -2.00
N ALA A 128 -12.14 8.20 -1.38
CA ALA A 128 -10.77 8.60 -1.11
C ALA A 128 -9.85 7.38 -1.16
N THR A 129 -8.57 7.61 -1.46
CA THR A 129 -7.55 6.56 -1.44
C THR A 129 -6.31 7.02 -0.68
N ARG A 130 -5.70 6.09 0.04
CA ARG A 130 -4.36 6.22 0.62
C ARG A 130 -3.46 5.22 -0.09
N SER A 131 -2.55 5.73 -0.91
CA SER A 131 -1.53 4.92 -1.56
C SER A 131 -0.29 4.90 -0.69
N MET A 132 0.04 3.73 -0.14
CA MET A 132 1.26 3.49 0.62
C MET A 132 2.34 2.98 -0.33
N SER A 133 3.40 3.76 -0.54
CA SER A 133 4.46 3.41 -1.47
C SER A 133 5.27 2.19 -1.01
N ALA A 134 5.88 1.47 -1.95
CA ALA A 134 6.75 0.35 -1.61
C ALA A 134 7.93 0.78 -0.74
N GLN A 135 8.43 1.99 -0.96
CA GLN A 135 9.48 2.63 -0.17
C GLN A 135 9.04 2.88 1.28
N ASP A 136 7.87 3.48 1.51
CA ASP A 136 7.38 3.77 2.86
C ASP A 136 7.05 2.49 3.63
N ILE A 137 6.43 1.50 2.97
CA ILE A 137 6.19 0.19 3.57
C ILE A 137 7.52 -0.44 4.01
N SER A 138 8.52 -0.44 3.12
CA SER A 138 9.82 -1.05 3.36
C SER A 138 10.57 -0.36 4.49
N SER A 139 10.64 0.98 4.46
CA SER A 139 11.35 1.77 5.47
C SER A 139 10.71 1.64 6.86
N ALA A 140 9.38 1.58 6.92
CA ALA A 140 8.64 1.37 8.17
C ALA A 140 8.85 -0.03 8.74
N MET A 141 8.82 -1.07 7.90
CA MET A 141 8.99 -2.46 8.34
C MET A 141 10.44 -2.81 8.71
N MET A 142 11.43 -2.15 8.10
CA MET A 142 12.86 -2.39 8.32
C MET A 142 13.51 -1.34 9.22
N ARG A 143 12.72 -0.53 9.93
CA ARG A 143 13.26 0.49 10.82
C ARG A 143 14.11 -0.16 11.92
N PRO A 144 15.23 0.47 12.34
CA PRO A 144 16.15 -0.13 13.30
C PRO A 144 15.51 -0.36 14.69
N ASN A 145 14.64 0.57 15.11
CA ASN A 145 14.08 0.59 16.46
C ASN A 145 12.55 0.38 16.43
N GLY A 146 12.10 -0.67 17.13
CA GLY A 146 10.69 -0.99 17.34
C GLY A 146 10.01 -1.59 16.11
N THR A 147 8.93 -2.35 16.34
CA THR A 147 8.20 -3.04 15.27
C THR A 147 7.05 -2.17 14.75
N TYR A 148 7.04 -1.85 13.46
CA TYR A 148 5.87 -1.26 12.77
C TYR A 148 5.54 -2.08 11.53
N ASN A 149 4.86 -3.20 11.80
CA ASN A 149 4.51 -4.18 10.78
C ASN A 149 3.38 -3.68 9.87
N LEU A 150 3.16 -4.42 8.78
CA LEU A 150 2.15 -4.07 7.78
C LEU A 150 0.72 -3.98 8.36
N ASN A 151 0.38 -4.79 9.37
CA ASN A 151 -0.94 -4.72 10.02
C ASN A 151 -1.15 -3.40 10.77
N ALA A 152 -0.12 -2.90 11.44
CA ALA A 152 -0.19 -1.62 12.14
C ALA A 152 -0.29 -0.47 11.13
N GLN A 153 0.53 -0.49 10.08
CA GLN A 153 0.47 0.51 9.02
C GLN A 153 -0.89 0.55 8.31
N ALA A 154 -1.44 -0.63 7.99
CA ALA A 154 -2.78 -0.80 7.43
C ALA A 154 -3.89 -0.21 8.30
N MET A 155 -3.79 -0.46 9.62
CA MET A 155 -4.75 0.06 10.58
C MET A 155 -4.70 1.58 10.67
N ASP A 156 -3.49 2.16 10.74
CA ASP A 156 -3.29 3.60 10.80
C ASP A 156 -3.79 4.28 9.52
N ALA A 157 -3.49 3.71 8.34
CA ALA A 157 -4.01 4.19 7.06
C ALA A 157 -5.55 4.20 7.00
N THR A 158 -6.20 3.15 7.52
CA THR A 158 -7.67 3.07 7.59
C THR A 158 -8.24 4.12 8.53
N ILE A 159 -7.67 4.27 9.72
CA ILE A 159 -8.10 5.25 10.73
C ILE A 159 -7.98 6.67 10.17
N ASP A 160 -6.82 7.00 9.60
CA ASP A 160 -6.54 8.33 9.04
C ASP A 160 -7.53 8.67 7.92
N LEU A 161 -7.84 7.71 7.05
CA LEU A 161 -8.81 7.88 5.96
C LEU A 161 -10.22 8.16 6.48
N ILE A 162 -10.70 7.36 7.44
CA ILE A 162 -12.01 7.57 8.07
C ILE A 162 -12.06 8.94 8.75
N GLN A 163 -11.04 9.29 9.53
CA GLN A 163 -10.96 10.56 10.26
C GLN A 163 -11.02 11.75 9.30
N GLN A 164 -10.27 11.73 8.19
CA GLN A 164 -10.28 12.82 7.21
C GLN A 164 -11.67 13.05 6.58
N VAL A 165 -12.45 11.98 6.35
CA VAL A 165 -13.83 12.12 5.85
C VAL A 165 -14.76 12.72 6.91
N LEU A 166 -14.63 12.27 8.16
CA LEU A 166 -15.38 12.87 9.28
C LEU A 166 -15.05 14.35 9.44
N ASP A 167 -13.77 14.72 9.35
CA ASP A 167 -13.28 16.10 9.46
C ASP A 167 -13.79 16.99 8.31
N SER A 168 -14.10 16.40 7.15
CA SER A 168 -14.75 17.11 6.04
C SER A 168 -16.23 17.46 6.30
N GLY A 169 -16.79 16.98 7.42
CA GLY A 169 -18.14 17.26 7.89
C GLY A 169 -19.21 16.28 7.42
N VAL A 170 -18.83 15.24 6.67
CA VAL A 170 -19.79 14.24 6.16
C VAL A 170 -20.39 13.46 7.34
N ASN A 171 -21.72 13.36 7.38
CA ASN A 171 -22.45 12.66 8.45
C ASN A 171 -22.43 11.13 8.26
N ILE A 172 -21.26 10.53 8.43
CA ILE A 172 -21.07 9.07 8.42
C ILE A 172 -21.75 8.46 9.65
N ARG A 173 -22.54 7.40 9.45
CA ARG A 173 -23.22 6.66 10.52
C ARG A 173 -22.84 5.19 10.55
N GLU A 174 -22.73 4.58 9.38
CA GLU A 174 -22.43 3.16 9.22
C GLU A 174 -21.09 2.99 8.51
N VAL A 175 -20.22 2.14 9.04
CA VAL A 175 -18.92 1.83 8.44
C VAL A 175 -18.77 0.33 8.28
N TYR A 176 -18.47 -0.09 7.05
CA TYR A 176 -18.27 -1.48 6.66
C TYR A 176 -16.84 -1.66 6.18
N ILE A 177 -16.12 -2.64 6.70
CA ILE A 177 -14.69 -2.82 6.43
C ILE A 177 -14.41 -4.29 6.10
N ASP A 178 -13.71 -4.53 4.98
CA ASP A 178 -13.16 -5.86 4.69
C ASP A 178 -11.92 -6.15 5.52
N THR A 179 -11.77 -7.41 5.93
CA THR A 179 -10.53 -7.86 6.56
C THR A 179 -10.22 -9.29 6.22
N ILE A 180 -8.93 -9.56 6.02
CA ILE A 180 -8.38 -10.92 5.98
C ILE A 180 -8.19 -11.53 7.39
N GLY A 181 -8.09 -10.67 8.42
CA GLY A 181 -7.69 -11.03 9.78
C GLY A 181 -8.83 -11.50 10.69
N GLN A 182 -8.67 -11.32 12.00
CA GLN A 182 -9.71 -11.60 13.00
C GLN A 182 -10.62 -10.37 13.16
N PRO A 183 -11.87 -10.39 12.65
CA PRO A 183 -12.69 -9.19 12.56
C PRO A 183 -13.01 -8.57 13.92
N ALA A 184 -13.31 -9.41 14.93
CA ALA A 184 -13.71 -8.95 16.26
C ALA A 184 -12.64 -8.11 16.99
N ALA A 185 -11.36 -8.43 16.79
CA ALA A 185 -10.28 -7.66 17.40
C ALA A 185 -10.10 -6.31 16.70
N TYR A 186 -10.28 -6.28 15.38
CA TYR A 186 -10.16 -5.06 14.59
C TYR A 186 -11.35 -4.12 14.86
N GLN A 187 -12.57 -4.65 14.82
CA GLN A 187 -13.80 -3.90 15.10
C GLN A 187 -13.75 -3.24 16.48
N LYS A 188 -13.43 -3.99 17.54
CA LYS A 188 -13.32 -3.44 18.90
C LYS A 188 -12.32 -2.29 19.03
N LYS A 189 -11.25 -2.30 18.25
CA LYS A 189 -10.28 -1.21 18.26
C LYS A 189 -10.85 0.03 17.56
N LEU A 190 -11.50 -0.15 16.40
CA LEU A 190 -12.13 0.94 15.68
C LEU A 190 -13.29 1.56 16.45
N GLU A 191 -14.15 0.76 17.09
CA GLU A 191 -15.24 1.23 17.95
C GLU A 191 -14.73 2.07 19.14
N ARG A 192 -13.52 1.79 19.65
CA ARG A 192 -12.90 2.61 20.69
C ARG A 192 -12.44 3.97 20.18
N ILE A 193 -12.01 4.03 18.93
CA ILE A 193 -11.53 5.25 18.28
C ILE A 193 -12.71 6.10 17.81
N PHE A 194 -13.73 5.46 17.24
CA PHE A 194 -14.92 6.08 16.66
C PHE A 194 -16.21 5.58 17.35
N PRO A 195 -16.43 5.91 18.63
CA PRO A 195 -17.55 5.37 19.42
C PRO A 195 -18.94 5.83 18.97
N ALA A 196 -19.02 6.83 18.08
CA ALA A 196 -20.27 7.35 17.54
C ALA A 196 -20.71 6.65 16.24
N LEU A 197 -19.85 5.81 15.64
CA LEU A 197 -20.12 5.12 14.39
C LEU A 197 -20.59 3.68 14.66
N ASP A 198 -21.50 3.19 13.83
CA ASP A 198 -21.83 1.77 13.77
C ASP A 198 -20.85 1.06 12.85
N ILE A 199 -19.89 0.34 13.42
CA ILE A 199 -18.76 -0.26 12.69
C ILE A 199 -18.96 -1.77 12.59
N THR A 200 -19.00 -2.27 11.36
CA THR A 200 -19.01 -3.69 11.06
C THR A 200 -17.74 -4.06 10.30
N VAL A 201 -16.93 -4.94 10.89
CA VAL A 201 -15.78 -5.55 10.21
C VAL A 201 -16.14 -6.99 9.88
N ALA A 202 -16.04 -7.37 8.61
CA ALA A 202 -16.36 -8.71 8.14
C ALA A 202 -15.29 -9.23 7.17
N LYS A 203 -15.26 -10.55 6.98
CA LYS A 203 -14.48 -11.16 5.91
C LYS A 203 -15.34 -11.19 4.65
N LYS A 204 -14.75 -10.95 3.48
CA LYS A 204 -15.48 -10.87 2.20
C LYS A 204 -16.59 -9.83 2.28
N ALA A 205 -16.29 -8.70 2.92
CA ALA A 205 -17.25 -7.63 3.09
C ALA A 205 -17.61 -6.98 1.75
N ASP A 206 -16.74 -7.07 0.75
CA ASP A 206 -17.00 -6.66 -0.64
C ASP A 206 -18.17 -7.43 -1.27
N SER A 207 -18.30 -8.74 -1.00
CA SER A 207 -19.46 -9.53 -1.46
C SER A 207 -20.75 -9.27 -0.67
N LEU A 208 -20.67 -8.61 0.50
CA LEU A 208 -21.79 -8.40 1.42
C LEU A 208 -22.36 -6.98 1.35
N TYR A 209 -21.48 -5.99 1.22
CA TYR A 209 -21.79 -4.57 1.33
C TYR A 209 -21.35 -3.84 0.05
N PRO A 210 -22.29 -3.31 -0.76
CA PRO A 210 -21.95 -2.69 -2.04
C PRO A 210 -20.98 -1.51 -1.97
N CYS A 211 -20.97 -0.76 -0.85
CA CYS A 211 -20.00 0.31 -0.62
C CYS A 211 -18.57 -0.22 -0.45
N VAL A 212 -18.40 -1.42 0.13
CA VAL A 212 -17.09 -2.07 0.24
C VAL A 212 -16.65 -2.58 -1.12
N SER A 213 -17.55 -3.14 -1.93
CA SER A 213 -17.25 -3.47 -3.34
C SER A 213 -16.80 -2.24 -4.12
N ALA A 214 -17.48 -1.09 -3.96
CA ALA A 214 -17.06 0.17 -4.58
C ALA A 214 -15.68 0.64 -4.12
N ALA A 215 -15.39 0.58 -2.82
CA ALA A 215 -14.06 0.85 -2.28
C ALA A 215 -13.00 -0.10 -2.89
N SER A 216 -13.34 -1.39 -3.04
CA SER A 216 -12.48 -2.40 -3.68
C SER A 216 -12.09 -2.02 -5.10
N VAL A 217 -13.06 -1.54 -5.89
CA VAL A 217 -12.82 -1.04 -7.25
C VAL A 217 -11.86 0.15 -7.21
N CYS A 218 -12.11 1.15 -6.36
CA CYS A 218 -11.23 2.31 -6.23
C CYS A 218 -9.80 1.92 -5.84
N ALA A 219 -9.64 1.00 -4.89
CA ALA A 219 -8.32 0.52 -4.44
C ALA A 219 -7.58 -0.20 -5.56
N LYS A 220 -8.22 -1.18 -6.20
CA LYS A 220 -7.57 -2.02 -7.22
C LYS A 220 -7.22 -1.22 -8.48
N VAL A 221 -8.14 -0.39 -9.00
CA VAL A 221 -7.87 0.43 -10.19
C VAL A 221 -6.76 1.45 -9.92
N THR A 222 -6.77 2.10 -8.74
CA THR A 222 -5.70 3.02 -8.34
C THR A 222 -4.34 2.30 -8.23
N ARG A 223 -4.32 1.09 -7.66
CA ARG A 223 -3.10 0.27 -7.55
C ARG A 223 -2.58 -0.14 -8.92
N ASP A 224 -3.46 -0.63 -9.79
CA ASP A 224 -3.09 -1.15 -11.11
C ASP A 224 -2.54 0.00 -11.99
N ALA A 225 -3.22 1.15 -12.01
CA ALA A 225 -2.73 2.35 -12.70
C ALA A 225 -1.41 2.89 -12.12
N ALA A 226 -1.22 2.83 -10.79
CA ALA A 226 0.06 3.23 -10.18
C ALA A 226 1.21 2.30 -10.56
N LEU A 227 0.96 1.00 -10.73
CA LEU A 227 1.95 0.08 -11.27
C LEU A 227 2.32 0.43 -12.70
N ASP A 228 1.35 0.73 -13.56
CA ASP A 228 1.65 1.12 -14.95
C ASP A 228 2.53 2.37 -15.00
N VAL A 229 2.28 3.34 -14.11
CA VAL A 229 3.13 4.52 -13.96
C VAL A 229 4.55 4.14 -13.53
N LEU A 230 4.71 3.28 -12.52
CA LEU A 230 6.04 2.83 -12.09
C LEU A 230 6.76 2.09 -13.21
N TYR A 231 6.05 1.31 -14.03
CA TYR A 231 6.66 0.57 -15.14
C TYR A 231 7.24 1.50 -16.22
N THR A 232 6.74 2.73 -16.34
CA THR A 232 7.26 3.71 -17.32
C THR A 232 8.73 4.08 -17.10
N THR A 233 9.30 3.85 -15.91
CA THR A 233 10.75 4.07 -15.68
C THR A 233 11.62 2.99 -16.32
N TYR A 234 11.03 1.85 -16.68
CA TYR A 234 11.71 0.69 -17.26
C TYR A 234 11.34 0.45 -18.72
N ALA A 235 10.18 0.95 -19.16
CA ALA A 235 9.73 0.81 -20.53
C ALA A 235 10.69 1.53 -21.49
N SER A 236 11.22 0.79 -22.47
CA SER A 236 11.95 1.39 -23.60
C SER A 236 10.96 1.90 -24.65
N GLU A 237 11.37 2.85 -25.51
CA GLU A 237 10.53 3.34 -26.64
C GLU A 237 10.08 2.22 -27.61
N LYS A 238 10.56 0.97 -27.43
CA LYS A 238 10.26 -0.20 -28.26
C LYS A 238 9.38 -1.25 -27.59
N ASP A 239 8.98 -1.06 -26.33
CA ASP A 239 8.11 -2.02 -25.66
C ASP A 239 6.65 -1.79 -26.06
N GLU A 240 6.13 -2.70 -26.89
CA GLU A 240 4.75 -2.73 -27.38
C GLU A 240 3.77 -3.15 -26.27
N GLY A 241 3.48 -2.25 -25.34
CA GLY A 241 2.26 -2.23 -24.53
C GLY A 241 2.11 -3.27 -23.41
N VAL A 242 2.87 -4.36 -23.38
CA VAL A 242 2.74 -5.39 -22.32
C VAL A 242 3.71 -5.12 -21.18
N VAL A 243 3.16 -4.91 -19.98
CA VAL A 243 3.93 -4.76 -18.73
C VAL A 243 4.69 -6.07 -18.43
N ALA A 244 6.01 -6.05 -18.62
CA ALA A 244 6.83 -7.27 -18.59
C ALA A 244 6.97 -7.88 -17.18
N TRP A 245 6.77 -7.11 -16.11
CA TRP A 245 6.89 -7.61 -14.73
C TRP A 245 5.66 -8.35 -14.20
N GLY A 246 4.59 -8.48 -15.01
CA GLY A 246 3.39 -9.23 -14.64
C GLY A 246 2.58 -8.63 -13.49
N SER A 247 2.02 -9.46 -12.62
CA SER A 247 1.08 -9.03 -11.57
C SER A 247 1.75 -8.34 -10.37
N GLY A 248 3.08 -8.38 -10.26
CA GLY A 248 3.82 -7.91 -9.09
C GLY A 248 3.84 -8.85 -7.88
N TYR A 249 3.12 -9.98 -7.93
CA TYR A 249 3.17 -11.01 -6.88
C TYR A 249 4.39 -11.91 -7.07
N PRO A 250 5.07 -12.35 -5.99
CA PRO A 250 6.18 -13.29 -6.08
C PRO A 250 5.84 -14.61 -6.78
N SER A 251 4.56 -15.05 -6.69
CA SER A 251 4.06 -16.27 -7.33
C SER A 251 3.94 -16.16 -8.87
N ASP A 252 3.93 -14.95 -9.44
CA ASP A 252 3.98 -14.76 -10.89
C ASP A 252 5.43 -14.94 -11.38
N ALA A 253 5.64 -15.89 -12.28
CA ALA A 253 6.94 -16.16 -12.88
C ALA A 253 7.50 -14.92 -13.62
N ARG A 254 6.64 -14.08 -14.22
CA ARG A 254 7.06 -12.83 -14.86
C ARG A 254 7.67 -11.86 -13.85
N CYS A 255 7.02 -11.69 -12.69
CA CYS A 255 7.50 -10.84 -11.60
C CYS A 255 8.84 -11.35 -11.05
N SER A 256 8.91 -12.62 -10.70
CA SER A 256 10.15 -13.24 -10.19
C SER A 256 11.32 -13.17 -11.18
N ASN A 257 11.05 -13.33 -12.48
CA ASN A 257 12.08 -13.20 -13.51
C ASN A 257 12.50 -11.74 -13.71
N TRP A 258 11.56 -10.81 -13.69
CA TRP A 258 11.84 -9.39 -13.82
C TRP A 258 12.70 -8.87 -12.65
N LEU A 259 12.39 -9.25 -11.41
CA LEU A 259 13.19 -8.89 -10.22
C LEU A 259 14.65 -9.33 -10.37
N LYS A 260 14.88 -10.59 -10.78
CA LYS A 260 16.24 -11.12 -10.99
C LYS A 260 17.00 -10.40 -12.10
N ALA A 261 16.30 -10.02 -13.18
CA ALA A 261 16.90 -9.38 -14.33
C ALA A 261 17.21 -7.89 -14.11
N ASN A 262 16.47 -7.22 -13.23
CA ASN A 262 16.53 -5.77 -13.02
C ASN A 262 17.07 -5.38 -11.63
N MET A 263 17.81 -6.28 -10.97
CA MET A 263 18.47 -5.98 -9.70
C MET A 263 19.81 -5.27 -9.98
N ASP A 264 19.89 -4.01 -9.61
CA ASP A 264 21.13 -3.24 -9.58
C ASP A 264 22.13 -3.82 -8.56
N PRO A 265 23.42 -3.97 -8.93
CA PRO A 265 24.44 -4.54 -8.07
C PRO A 265 24.62 -3.88 -6.69
N VAL A 266 24.37 -2.57 -6.59
CA VAL A 266 24.62 -1.76 -5.40
C VAL A 266 23.31 -1.34 -4.74
N PHE A 267 22.35 -0.88 -5.54
CA PHE A 267 21.10 -0.28 -5.05
C PHE A 267 19.93 -1.26 -4.99
N GLY A 268 20.03 -2.44 -5.60
CA GLY A 268 18.91 -3.36 -5.72
C GLY A 268 17.87 -2.87 -6.73
N TRP A 269 16.68 -2.50 -6.30
CA TRP A 269 15.59 -2.03 -7.18
C TRP A 269 15.20 -0.58 -6.89
N GLY A 270 14.29 -0.04 -7.70
CA GLY A 270 13.75 1.30 -7.52
C GLY A 270 12.58 1.37 -6.55
N ASN A 271 11.85 2.48 -6.63
CA ASN A 271 10.71 2.81 -5.78
C ASN A 271 9.52 1.87 -5.96
N GLU A 272 9.53 1.02 -6.98
CA GLU A 272 8.52 -0.02 -7.20
C GLU A 272 8.68 -1.21 -6.24
N CYS A 273 9.86 -1.48 -5.71
CA CYS A 273 10.12 -2.74 -5.00
C CYS A 273 9.98 -2.61 -3.49
N ARG A 274 9.31 -3.59 -2.88
CA ARG A 274 9.19 -3.70 -1.42
C ARG A 274 10.33 -4.52 -0.86
N PHE A 275 11.41 -3.86 -0.48
CA PHE A 275 12.59 -4.47 0.13
C PHE A 275 12.30 -5.25 1.43
N SER A 276 11.19 -4.96 2.12
CA SER A 276 10.81 -5.69 3.33
C SER A 276 10.29 -7.11 3.08
N TRP A 277 9.93 -7.46 1.83
CA TRP A 277 9.38 -8.77 1.47
C TRP A 277 10.46 -9.86 1.47
N GLY A 278 10.08 -11.07 1.89
CA GLY A 278 10.99 -12.22 1.94
C GLY A 278 11.71 -12.47 0.61
N THR A 279 10.97 -12.42 -0.51
CA THR A 279 11.54 -12.62 -1.86
C THR A 279 12.64 -11.61 -2.20
N ALA A 280 12.47 -10.33 -1.85
CA ALA A 280 13.47 -9.30 -2.10
C ALA A 280 14.69 -9.47 -1.17
N LYS A 281 14.45 -9.74 0.12
CA LYS A 281 15.52 -10.00 1.11
C LYS A 281 16.39 -11.19 0.72
N GLU A 282 15.77 -12.31 0.37
CA GLU A 282 16.47 -13.52 -0.04
C GLU A 282 17.37 -13.28 -1.25
N MET A 283 16.94 -12.46 -2.21
CA MET A 283 17.74 -12.11 -3.39
C MET A 283 18.93 -11.21 -3.04
N LEU A 284 18.77 -10.27 -2.11
CA LEU A 284 19.84 -9.38 -1.66
C LEU A 284 20.86 -10.07 -0.74
N GLU A 285 20.42 -11.06 0.06
CA GLU A 285 21.26 -11.77 1.02
C GLU A 285 21.80 -13.11 0.49
N ALA A 286 21.43 -13.49 -0.73
CA ALA A 286 21.92 -14.72 -1.35
C ALA A 286 23.45 -14.75 -1.43
N LYS A 287 24.05 -15.94 -1.29
CA LYS A 287 25.52 -16.13 -1.40
C LYS A 287 26.12 -15.68 -2.75
N GLY A 288 25.29 -15.49 -3.77
CA GLY A 288 25.68 -14.96 -5.09
C GLY A 288 25.21 -13.54 -5.35
N ALA A 289 24.73 -12.83 -4.32
CA ALA A 289 24.32 -11.43 -4.45
C ALA A 289 25.53 -10.57 -4.84
N PRO A 290 25.33 -9.58 -5.73
CA PRO A 290 26.42 -8.77 -6.29
C PRO A 290 27.14 -7.90 -5.25
N CYS A 291 26.45 -7.49 -4.19
CA CYS A 291 27.00 -6.71 -3.09
C CYS A 291 26.36 -7.16 -1.77
N HIS A 292 27.17 -7.24 -0.70
CA HIS A 292 26.68 -7.51 0.65
C HIS A 292 26.76 -6.23 1.49
N VAL A 293 25.62 -5.77 1.99
CA VAL A 293 25.52 -4.58 2.85
C VAL A 293 25.46 -5.03 4.31
N ALA A 294 26.39 -4.53 5.13
CA ALA A 294 26.37 -4.73 6.57
C ALA A 294 25.82 -3.48 7.25
N TRP A 295 24.66 -3.61 7.91
CA TRP A 295 24.09 -2.55 8.73
C TRP A 295 24.66 -2.59 10.15
N PRO A 296 24.87 -1.44 10.82
CA PRO A 296 25.24 -1.42 12.22
C PRO A 296 24.19 -2.14 13.06
N GLU A 297 24.61 -3.02 13.97
CA GLU A 297 23.69 -3.67 14.90
C GLU A 297 23.03 -2.61 15.79
N THR A 298 21.69 -2.67 15.89
CA THR A 298 20.96 -1.85 16.84
C THR A 298 21.21 -2.40 18.24
N ASN A 299 22.03 -1.69 19.01
CA ASN A 299 22.25 -1.96 20.42
C ASN A 299 20.93 -1.87 21.20
N ASP A 300 20.19 -2.97 21.32
CA ASP A 300 19.19 -3.13 22.39
C ASP A 300 19.87 -3.80 23.60
N SER A 301 20.30 -2.92 24.51
CA SER A 301 20.66 -3.12 25.91
C SER A 301 20.45 -4.53 26.51
N THR A 302 21.50 -5.34 26.58
CA THR A 302 22.10 -5.92 27.81
C THR A 302 23.09 -7.03 27.45
N ASP A 303 24.20 -6.68 26.81
CA ASP A 303 25.43 -7.38 27.10
C ASP A 303 26.61 -6.42 26.98
N ASN A 304 26.84 -5.66 28.05
CA ASN A 304 28.15 -5.10 28.35
C ASN A 304 29.09 -6.26 28.72
N MET A 305 29.27 -7.22 27.82
CA MET A 305 30.45 -8.07 27.88
C MET A 305 31.58 -7.24 27.30
N LYS A 306 32.20 -6.48 28.21
CA LYS A 306 33.48 -5.81 28.03
C LYS A 306 34.42 -6.68 27.18
N LEU A 307 34.53 -6.34 25.90
CA LEU A 307 35.65 -6.77 25.06
C LEU A 307 36.98 -6.10 25.49
N THR A 308 36.95 -5.31 26.57
CA THR A 308 38.11 -4.77 27.29
C THR A 308 38.61 -5.65 28.44
N GLY A 309 38.09 -6.88 28.59
CA GLY A 309 38.54 -7.83 29.62
C GLY A 309 39.61 -8.84 29.19
N PHE A 310 39.90 -8.96 27.89
CA PHE A 310 40.70 -10.08 27.37
C PHE A 310 42.14 -9.67 27.01
N PHE A 311 42.93 -9.28 28.02
CA PHE A 311 44.38 -8.99 27.93
C PHE A 311 44.79 -7.53 27.69
N LEU A 312 44.62 -6.71 28.73
CA LEU A 312 45.61 -5.75 29.25
C LEU A 312 46.69 -5.22 28.29
N GLY A 313 46.63 -3.91 28.03
CA GLY A 313 47.83 -3.06 28.03
C GLY A 313 47.88 -1.95 26.97
N ALA A 314 47.20 -0.83 27.20
CA ALA A 314 47.71 0.54 27.04
C ALA A 314 46.54 1.54 27.07
N GLU A 315 46.73 2.64 27.81
CA GLU A 315 45.88 3.82 27.79
C GLU A 315 45.98 4.48 26.41
N GLU A 316 44.84 4.74 25.74
CA GLU A 316 44.81 5.73 24.65
C GLU A 316 43.40 6.31 24.49
N GLU A 317 43.39 7.59 24.10
CA GLU A 317 42.33 8.56 24.26
C GLU A 317 41.07 8.23 23.45
N LYS A 318 39.92 8.66 23.99
CA LYS A 318 38.61 8.58 23.33
C LYS A 318 38.60 9.44 22.06
N GLU A 319 38.90 8.85 20.92
CA GLU A 319 38.45 9.38 19.63
C GLU A 319 37.03 8.88 19.32
N ASP A 320 36.19 9.81 18.89
CA ASP A 320 34.79 9.62 18.53
C ASP A 320 34.71 8.73 17.28
N GLU A 321 34.25 7.48 17.43
CA GLU A 321 34.20 6.47 16.36
C GLU A 321 33.34 6.89 15.16
N LEU A 322 32.50 7.92 15.30
CA LEU A 322 31.75 8.53 14.20
C LEU A 322 32.63 9.34 13.24
N ALA A 323 33.78 9.85 13.68
CA ALA A 323 34.66 10.69 12.87
C ALA A 323 35.55 9.90 11.90
N CYS A 324 35.67 8.58 12.09
CA CYS A 324 36.60 7.74 11.33
C CYS A 324 35.96 6.96 10.17
N TRP A 325 34.63 7.03 9.98
CA TRP A 325 33.95 6.28 8.92
C TRP A 325 33.78 7.08 7.61
N PHE A 326 33.67 8.41 7.68
CA PHE A 326 33.86 9.26 6.51
C PHE A 326 35.36 9.42 6.29
N GLY A 327 35.85 8.89 5.16
CA GLY A 327 37.27 8.87 4.81
C GLY A 327 38.03 10.12 5.23
N ARG A 328 39.17 9.92 5.91
CA ARG A 328 40.08 11.01 6.29
C ARG A 328 40.33 11.90 5.08
N ARG A 329 40.09 13.20 5.21
CA ARG A 329 40.59 14.18 4.24
C ARG A 329 42.09 13.95 4.11
N VAL A 330 42.56 13.66 2.90
CA VAL A 330 43.99 13.75 2.57
C VAL A 330 44.35 15.22 2.76
N THR A 331 44.86 15.54 3.95
CA THR A 331 45.39 16.86 4.25
C THR A 331 46.85 16.87 3.84
N GLU A 332 47.23 17.97 3.20
CA GLU A 332 48.48 18.18 2.48
C GLU A 332 49.71 18.13 3.39
N GLU A 333 50.22 16.95 3.68
CA GLU A 333 51.63 16.75 4.05
C GLU A 333 52.16 15.49 3.34
N VAL A 334 52.19 15.56 2.02
CA VAL A 334 53.10 14.77 1.18
C VAL A 334 53.90 15.76 0.35
N PHE A 335 54.88 16.39 1.00
CA PHE A 335 56.16 16.85 0.43
C PHE A 335 57.20 16.88 1.53
#